data_AF-A0A9D9KXQ9-F1
#
_entry.id   AF-A0A9D9KXQ9-F1
#
_cell.length_a   1.000
_cell.length_b   1.000
_cell.length_c   1.000
_cell.angle_alpha   90.00
_cell.angle_beta   90.00
_cell.angle_gamma   90.00
#
_symmetry.space_group_name_H-M   'P 1'
#
loop_
_entity.id
_entity.type
_entity.pdbx_description
1 polymer ?
#
loop_
_entity_poly.entity_id
_entity_poly.type
_entity_poly.pdbx_seq_one_letter_code
_entity_poly.pdbx_strand_id
1 'polypeptide(L)'
;MVIPWTKVWAVVITGLVVVFLALVLLIVFVQIFGKIFSGIANKEKKGSKPDVIPVPQVTVPENVTRSVPEPEISGDNDEVIAVISAAVAMMAARDGKKYAVRSINRTENRRRSAGSVWGAAGQRENTLPF
;
A
#
# COMPACT_ATOMS: atom_id res chain seq x y z
N MET A 1 21.08 19.92 -55.41
CA MET A 1 19.80 19.90 -54.67
C MET A 1 20.11 19.48 -53.25
N VAL A 2 20.24 20.44 -52.32
CA VAL A 2 20.69 20.17 -50.94
C VAL A 2 19.44 19.93 -50.10
N ILE A 3 19.27 18.72 -49.58
CA ILE A 3 18.14 18.39 -48.71
C ILE A 3 18.42 19.06 -47.35
N PRO A 4 17.56 19.96 -46.85
CA PRO A 4 17.77 20.61 -45.58
C PRO A 4 17.45 19.62 -44.45
N TRP A 5 18.47 18.88 -44.01
CA TRP A 5 18.41 17.94 -42.89
C TRP A 5 17.77 18.56 -41.64
N THR A 6 17.97 19.85 -41.42
CA THR A 6 17.35 20.63 -40.33
C THR A 6 15.82 20.52 -40.29
N LYS A 7 15.16 20.45 -41.46
CA LYS A 7 13.69 20.30 -41.51
C LYS A 7 13.25 18.90 -41.11
N VAL A 8 14.03 17.87 -41.45
CA VAL A 8 13.75 16.48 -41.05
C VAL A 8 13.81 16.36 -39.52
N TRP A 9 14.87 16.90 -38.91
CA TRP A 9 15.01 16.94 -37.45
C TRP A 9 13.85 17.68 -36.76
N ALA A 10 13.42 18.82 -37.32
CA ALA A 10 12.28 19.57 -36.79
C ALA A 10 10.98 18.74 -36.80
N VAL A 11 10.69 18.05 -37.91
CA VAL A 11 9.51 17.18 -38.01
C VAL A 11 9.58 16.02 -37.01
N VAL A 12 10.74 15.37 -36.87
CA VAL A 12 10.92 14.27 -35.90
C VAL A 12 10.68 14.75 -34.47
N ILE A 13 11.26 15.88 -34.09
CA ILE A 13 11.09 16.46 -32.74
C ILE A 13 9.62 16.84 -32.50
N THR A 14 8.98 17.51 -33.46
CA THR A 14 7.56 17.88 -33.33
C THR A 14 6.66 16.65 -33.25
N GLY A 15 6.95 15.59 -34.01
CA GLY A 15 6.23 14.31 -33.92
C GLY A 15 6.38 13.66 -32.55
N LEU A 16 7.58 13.65 -31.97
CA LEU A 16 7.82 13.13 -30.62
C LEU A 16 6.99 13.90 -29.58
N VAL A 17 6.96 15.23 -29.66
CA VAL A 17 6.16 16.06 -28.74
C VAL A 17 4.67 15.82 -28.92
N VAL A 18 4.18 15.74 -30.16
CA VAL A 18 2.75 15.48 -30.45
C VAL A 18 2.31 14.12 -29.92
N VAL A 19 3.13 13.07 -30.10
CA VAL A 19 2.84 11.73 -29.56
C VAL A 19 2.78 11.76 -28.04
N PHE A 20 3.71 12.47 -27.37
CA PHE A 20 3.71 12.59 -25.91
C PHE A 20 2.45 13.32 -25.41
N LEU A 21 2.07 14.43 -26.07
CA LEU A 21 0.85 15.16 -25.76
C LEU A 21 -0.40 14.28 -25.93
N ALA A 22 -0.50 13.54 -27.04
CA ALA A 22 -1.62 12.65 -27.30
C ALA A 22 -1.74 11.54 -26.25
N LEU A 23 -0.60 10.96 -25.83
CA LEU A 23 -0.57 9.92 -24.81
C LEU A 23 -1.03 10.47 -23.44
N VAL A 24 -0.54 11.63 -23.04
CA VAL A 24 -0.96 12.30 -21.80
C VAL A 24 -2.45 12.61 -21.83
N LEU A 25 -2.95 13.16 -22.94
CA LEU A 25 -4.37 13.48 -23.11
C LEU A 25 -5.22 12.20 -22.93
N LEU A 26 -4.84 11.10 -23.59
CA LEU A 26 -5.53 9.82 -23.50
C LEU A 26 -5.54 9.27 -22.07
N ILE A 27 -4.40 9.33 -21.37
CA ILE A 27 -4.28 8.90 -19.97
C ILE A 27 -5.22 9.73 -19.08
N VAL A 28 -5.27 11.05 -19.26
CA VAL A 28 -6.16 11.94 -18.50
C VAL A 28 -7.62 11.56 -18.73
N PHE A 29 -8.04 11.33 -19.97
CA PHE A 29 -9.41 10.88 -20.27
C PHE A 29 -9.74 9.54 -19.60
N VAL A 30 -8.85 8.55 -19.70
CA VAL A 30 -9.03 7.24 -19.03
C VAL A 30 -9.09 7.40 -17.51
N GLN A 31 -8.29 8.29 -16.92
CA GLN A 31 -8.35 8.57 -15.49
C GLN A 31 -9.66 9.26 -15.09
N ILE A 32 -10.19 10.16 -15.90
CA ILE A 32 -11.50 10.79 -15.65
C ILE A 32 -12.59 9.71 -15.66
N PHE A 33 -12.63 8.84 -16.67
CA PHE A 33 -13.55 7.70 -16.69
C PHE A 33 -13.35 6.77 -15.48
N GLY A 34 -12.10 6.42 -15.14
CA GLY A 34 -11.78 5.61 -13.96
C GLY A 34 -12.17 6.25 -12.62
N LYS A 35 -12.07 7.59 -12.50
CA LYS A 35 -12.51 8.35 -11.32
C LYS A 35 -14.03 8.41 -11.23
N ILE A 36 -14.73 8.57 -12.36
CA ILE A 36 -16.20 8.58 -12.39
C ILE A 36 -16.75 7.20 -11.99
N PHE A 37 -16.19 6.11 -12.52
CA PHE A 37 -16.56 4.74 -12.11
C PHE A 37 -16.14 4.41 -10.66
N SER A 38 -15.00 4.94 -10.18
CA SER A 38 -14.61 4.80 -8.75
C SER A 38 -15.54 5.55 -7.80
N GLY A 39 -16.20 6.62 -8.23
CA GLY A 39 -17.19 7.34 -7.43
C GLY A 39 -18.43 6.51 -7.09
N ILE A 40 -18.75 5.51 -7.93
CA ILE A 40 -19.90 4.62 -7.76
C ILE A 40 -19.51 3.39 -6.93
N ALA A 41 -18.31 2.83 -7.12
CA ALA A 41 -17.82 1.67 -6.36
C ALA A 41 -17.42 1.96 -4.90
N ASN A 42 -17.14 3.22 -4.55
CA ASN A 42 -16.81 3.61 -3.17
C ASN A 42 -18.03 3.73 -2.23
N LYS A 43 -19.26 3.54 -2.73
CA LYS A 43 -20.44 3.49 -1.87
C LYS A 43 -20.70 2.11 -1.24
N GLU A 44 -20.00 1.05 -1.67
CA GLU A 44 -20.30 -0.33 -1.24
C GLU A 44 -19.28 -0.98 -0.29
N LYS A 45 -18.14 -0.34 0.05
CA LYS A 45 -17.10 -0.95 0.90
C LYS A 45 -16.95 -0.32 2.28
N LYS A 46 -18.07 -0.14 2.99
CA LYS A 46 -18.06 0.14 4.43
C LYS A 46 -18.79 -0.97 5.19
N GLY A 47 -18.13 -2.11 5.32
CA GLY A 47 -18.55 -3.28 6.11
C GLY A 47 -17.76 -4.48 5.59
N SER A 48 -17.06 -5.31 6.37
CA SER A 48 -17.05 -5.55 7.80
C SER A 48 -15.73 -6.26 8.14
N LYS A 49 -15.17 -6.03 9.33
CA LYS A 49 -14.13 -6.88 9.93
C LYS A 49 -14.80 -7.87 10.88
N PRO A 50 -14.65 -9.19 10.72
CA PRO A 50 -14.55 -10.13 11.84
C PRO A 50 -13.04 -10.38 12.10
N ASP A 51 -12.54 -10.91 13.21
CA ASP A 51 -13.18 -11.78 14.16
C ASP A 51 -12.39 -11.83 15.49
N VAL A 52 -13.03 -12.50 16.44
CA VAL A 52 -12.71 -12.92 17.82
C VAL A 52 -11.43 -13.82 17.89
N ILE A 53 -10.41 -13.55 18.76
CA ILE A 53 -10.04 -14.17 20.10
C ILE A 53 -9.96 -15.73 20.03
N PRO A 54 -8.87 -16.45 20.48
CA PRO A 54 -8.71 -16.84 21.92
C PRO A 54 -7.31 -17.27 22.46
N VAL A 55 -6.84 -16.82 23.65
CA VAL A 55 -6.82 -17.53 24.99
C VAL A 55 -5.50 -18.33 25.21
N PRO A 56 -5.01 -18.79 26.41
CA PRO A 56 -5.26 -18.52 27.86
C PRO A 56 -3.95 -18.14 28.65
N GLN A 57 -3.89 -17.65 29.89
CA GLN A 57 -3.96 -18.38 31.18
C GLN A 57 -3.56 -17.43 32.35
N VAL A 58 -4.29 -17.56 33.47
CA VAL A 58 -3.79 -17.55 34.87
C VAL A 58 -3.39 -16.21 35.54
N THR A 59 -4.33 -15.74 36.37
CA THR A 59 -4.26 -15.07 37.70
C THR A 59 -2.96 -14.48 38.27
N VAL A 60 -2.99 -13.15 38.52
CA VAL A 60 -2.71 -12.39 39.80
C VAL A 60 -1.25 -12.39 40.36
N PRO A 61 -0.71 -11.29 40.95
CA PRO A 61 -0.55 -9.90 40.50
C PRO A 61 0.92 -9.41 40.76
N GLU A 62 1.14 -8.09 40.65
CA GLU A 62 2.17 -7.33 41.38
C GLU A 62 3.62 -7.31 40.87
N ASN A 63 4.03 -6.05 40.62
CA ASN A 63 5.37 -5.50 40.71
C ASN A 63 6.41 -6.02 39.70
N VAL A 64 6.81 -5.12 38.81
CA VAL A 64 8.18 -4.60 38.65
C VAL A 64 8.17 -3.94 37.27
N THR A 65 7.90 -2.63 37.19
CA THR A 65 8.21 -1.86 35.97
C THR A 65 9.72 -1.67 35.92
N ARG A 66 10.40 -2.75 35.52
CA ARG A 66 11.81 -2.80 35.19
C ARG A 66 11.98 -2.26 33.78
N SER A 67 12.96 -1.38 33.63
CA SER A 67 13.80 -1.19 32.45
C SER A 67 13.10 -1.07 31.10
N VAL A 68 13.13 0.15 30.58
CA VAL A 68 13.17 0.42 29.13
C VAL A 68 14.25 -0.45 28.49
N PRO A 69 13.95 -1.13 27.37
CA PRO A 69 14.95 -1.37 26.34
C PRO A 69 14.53 -0.65 25.06
N GLU A 70 15.46 0.20 24.61
CA GLU A 70 15.71 0.69 23.27
C GLU A 70 14.91 0.02 22.13
N PRO A 71 14.36 0.80 21.17
CA PRO A 71 13.74 0.24 19.98
C PRO A 71 14.82 -0.47 19.16
N GLU A 72 14.78 -1.79 19.10
CA GLU A 72 15.51 -2.52 18.07
C GLU A 72 14.95 -2.10 16.71
N ILE A 73 15.70 -1.22 16.04
CA ILE A 73 15.43 -0.76 14.68
C ILE A 73 15.69 -1.95 13.77
N SER A 74 14.63 -2.63 13.34
CA SER A 74 14.71 -3.69 12.34
C SER A 74 13.45 -3.69 11.47
N GLY A 75 13.44 -2.75 10.51
CA GLY A 75 12.49 -2.68 9.41
C GLY A 75 11.72 -1.38 9.41
N ASP A 76 11.70 -0.67 8.28
CA ASP A 76 11.00 0.60 8.04
C ASP A 76 9.53 0.62 8.56
N ASN A 77 8.91 -0.55 8.75
CA ASN A 77 7.55 -0.65 9.25
C ASN A 77 7.44 -0.40 10.76
N ASP A 78 8.44 -0.79 11.57
CA ASP A 78 8.38 -0.72 13.03
C ASP A 78 8.51 0.71 13.54
N GLU A 79 9.39 1.51 12.92
CA GLU A 79 9.47 2.95 13.17
C GLU A 79 8.15 3.65 12.82
N VAL A 80 7.54 3.31 11.68
CA VAL A 80 6.25 3.88 11.26
C VAL A 80 5.13 3.48 12.24
N ILE A 81 5.11 2.22 12.70
CA ILE A 81 4.15 1.75 13.72
C ILE A 81 4.36 2.49 15.04
N ALA A 82 5.62 2.70 15.46
CA ALA A 82 5.95 3.44 16.67
C ALA A 82 5.52 4.91 16.58
N VAL A 83 5.82 5.60 15.47
CA VAL A 83 5.41 6.99 15.23
C VAL A 83 3.88 7.11 15.19
N ILE A 84 3.17 6.21 14.50
CA ILE A 84 1.70 6.22 14.44
C ILE A 84 1.10 5.95 15.84
N SER A 85 1.62 4.97 16.57
CA SER A 85 1.13 4.63 17.91
C SER A 85 1.41 5.74 18.93
N ALA A 86 2.58 6.39 18.86
CA ALA A 86 2.90 7.57 19.67
C ALA A 86 1.99 8.76 19.36
N ALA A 87 1.72 9.03 18.08
CA ALA A 87 0.79 10.08 17.68
C ALA A 87 -0.63 9.80 18.20
N VAL A 88 -1.09 8.56 18.10
CA VAL A 88 -2.39 8.14 18.68
C VAL A 88 -2.38 8.27 20.19
N ALA A 89 -1.30 7.89 20.88
CA ALA A 89 -1.20 8.03 22.33
C ALA A 89 -1.26 9.49 22.79
N MET A 90 -0.66 10.43 22.05
CA MET A 90 -0.79 11.86 22.35
C MET A 90 -2.23 12.38 22.15
N MET A 91 -2.94 11.89 21.13
CA MET A 91 -4.36 12.22 20.95
C MET A 91 -5.23 11.56 22.04
N ALA A 92 -4.91 10.33 22.42
CA ALA A 92 -5.54 9.56 23.49
C ALA A 92 -5.47 10.30 24.84
N ALA A 93 -4.32 10.89 25.14
CA ALA A 93 -4.10 11.68 26.35
C ALA A 93 -4.97 12.94 26.38
N ARG A 94 -5.30 13.53 25.23
CA ARG A 94 -6.19 14.69 25.14
C ARG A 94 -7.66 14.33 25.34
N ASP A 95 -8.07 13.19 24.78
CA ASP A 95 -9.47 12.74 24.84
C ASP A 95 -9.78 11.88 26.08
N GLY A 96 -8.77 11.55 26.89
CA GLY A 96 -8.89 10.69 28.07
C GLY A 96 -9.26 9.23 27.78
N LYS A 97 -9.15 8.81 26.52
CA LYS A 97 -9.54 7.47 26.04
C LYS A 97 -8.30 6.63 25.79
N LYS A 98 -8.36 5.32 26.11
CA LYS A 98 -7.24 4.39 25.86
C LYS A 98 -7.45 3.65 24.54
N TYR A 99 -6.47 3.74 23.65
CA TYR A 99 -6.48 3.04 22.36
C TYR A 99 -5.41 1.94 22.34
N ALA A 100 -5.70 0.82 21.69
CA ALA A 100 -4.80 -0.31 21.53
C ALA A 100 -4.77 -0.78 20.06
N VAL A 101 -3.59 -1.21 19.59
CA VAL A 101 -3.41 -1.73 18.23
C VAL A 101 -3.87 -3.18 18.19
N ARG A 102 -4.89 -3.48 17.36
CA ARG A 102 -5.47 -4.83 17.27
C ARG A 102 -4.72 -5.76 16.30
N SER A 103 -4.25 -5.27 15.17
CA SER A 103 -3.43 -6.04 14.23
C SER A 103 -2.71 -5.13 13.24
N ILE A 104 -1.56 -5.59 12.75
CA ILE A 104 -0.76 -4.92 11.74
C ILE A 104 -0.53 -5.92 10.61
N ASN A 105 -1.10 -5.63 9.44
CA ASN A 105 -0.91 -6.45 8.25
C ASN A 105 -0.28 -5.59 7.18
N ARG A 106 0.76 -6.13 6.52
CA ARG A 106 1.30 -5.50 5.32
C ARG A 106 0.22 -5.58 4.26
N THR A 107 -0.15 -4.44 3.67
CA THR A 107 -0.93 -4.48 2.43
C THR A 107 0.01 -5.06 1.38
N GLU A 108 -0.19 -6.33 1.01
CA GLU A 108 0.43 -6.84 -0.21
C GLU A 108 0.09 -5.84 -1.31
N ASN A 109 1.09 -5.32 -2.02
CA ASN A 109 0.80 -4.50 -3.18
C ASN A 109 0.02 -5.43 -4.12
N ARG A 110 -1.29 -5.21 -4.27
CA ARG A 110 -2.19 -6.13 -4.99
C ARG A 110 -1.75 -6.37 -6.43
N ARG A 111 -0.88 -5.50 -6.97
CA ARG A 111 -0.20 -5.67 -8.26
C ARG A 111 0.87 -6.76 -8.27
N ARG A 112 1.47 -7.10 -7.13
CA ARG A 112 2.54 -8.11 -7.00
C ARG A 112 2.09 -9.46 -6.43
N SER A 113 1.06 -9.50 -5.59
CA SER A 113 0.66 -10.76 -4.92
C SER A 113 -0.55 -11.44 -5.56
N ALA A 114 -1.64 -10.73 -5.83
CA ALA A 114 -2.83 -11.30 -6.48
C ALA A 114 -2.67 -11.58 -8.00
N GLY A 115 -1.46 -11.45 -8.56
CA GLY A 115 -1.18 -11.64 -9.99
C GLY A 115 0.22 -12.17 -10.31
N SER A 116 1.00 -12.64 -9.32
CA SER A 116 2.27 -13.29 -9.66
C SER A 116 2.00 -14.71 -10.18
N VAL A 117 1.89 -14.84 -11.50
CA VAL A 117 1.76 -16.14 -12.19
C VAL A 117 2.87 -17.10 -11.74
N TRP A 118 4.06 -16.58 -11.41
CA TRP A 118 5.16 -17.35 -10.83
C TRP A 118 4.94 -17.86 -9.40
N GLY A 119 4.33 -17.05 -8.51
CA GLY A 119 4.06 -17.49 -7.14
C GLY A 119 2.99 -18.59 -7.09
N ALA A 120 1.97 -18.47 -7.94
CA ALA A 120 0.94 -19.48 -8.10
C ALA A 120 1.44 -20.75 -8.81
N ALA A 121 2.29 -20.62 -9.83
CA ALA A 121 2.87 -21.76 -10.55
C ALA A 121 3.80 -22.58 -9.65
N GLY A 122 4.67 -21.93 -8.86
CA GLY A 122 5.55 -22.62 -7.94
C GLY A 122 4.81 -23.44 -6.87
N GLN A 123 3.69 -22.93 -6.34
CA GLN A 123 2.86 -23.71 -5.42
C GLN A 123 2.21 -24.92 -6.09
N ARG A 124 1.76 -24.78 -7.36
CA ARG A 124 1.20 -25.90 -8.11
C ARG A 124 2.25 -26.96 -8.40
N GLU A 125 3.44 -26.59 -8.84
CA GLU A 125 4.50 -27.55 -9.19
C GLU A 125 5.06 -28.27 -7.96
N ASN A 126 5.20 -27.59 -6.82
CA ASN A 126 5.65 -28.22 -5.56
C ASN A 126 4.62 -29.16 -4.92
N THR A 127 3.36 -29.11 -5.36
CA THR A 127 2.28 -29.95 -4.82
C THR A 127 1.84 -31.06 -5.75
N LEU A 128 2.50 -31.22 -6.90
CA LEU A 128 2.30 -32.39 -7.77
C LEU A 128 3.13 -33.58 -7.23
N PRO A 129 2.55 -34.79 -7.18
CA PRO A 129 3.30 -35.98 -6.85
C PRO A 129 4.28 -36.33 -7.97
N PHE A 130 5.45 -36.86 -7.59
CA PHE A 130 6.48 -37.36 -8.52
C PHE A 130 6.16 -38.76 -9.05
#